data_AF-A0A2V4YAH4-F1
#
_entry.id   AF-A0A2V4YAH4-F1
#
_cell.length_a   1.000
_cell.length_b   1.000
_cell.length_c   1.000
_cell.angle_alpha   90.00
_cell.angle_beta   90.00
_cell.angle_gamma   90.00
#
_symmetry.space_group_name_H-M   'P 1'
#
loop_
_entity.id
_entity.type
_entity.pdbx_description
1 polymer ?
#
loop_
_entity_poly.entity_id
_entity_poly.type
_entity_poly.pdbx_seq_one_letter_code
_entity_poly.pdbx_strand_id
1 'polypeptide(L)'
;MKTNKVISGCISLIIGCIILLLIIDFMSKPDNASIALKPIESMDTYFFSFVYTMGNMGWALASILLIAYFGLCYAFGSWLYGKIVGPIEED
;
A
#
# COMPACT_ATOMS: atom_id res chain seq x y z
N MET A 1 -9.13 -23.69 -0.65
CA MET A 1 -8.88 -22.65 -1.70
C MET A 1 -9.10 -21.21 -1.24
N LYS A 2 -10.25 -20.85 -0.64
CA LYS A 2 -10.53 -19.45 -0.22
C LYS A 2 -9.48 -18.88 0.76
N THR A 3 -9.01 -19.69 1.71
CA THR A 3 -7.98 -19.29 2.70
C THR A 3 -6.66 -18.88 2.05
N ASN A 4 -6.20 -19.60 1.02
CA ASN A 4 -4.93 -19.28 0.34
C ASN A 4 -5.02 -17.97 -0.45
N LYS A 5 -6.19 -17.69 -1.03
CA LYS A 5 -6.46 -16.40 -1.70
C LYS A 5 -6.45 -15.23 -0.71
N VAL A 6 -7.02 -15.43 0.49
CA VAL A 6 -6.99 -14.43 1.56
C VAL A 6 -5.56 -14.19 2.05
N ILE A 7 -4.79 -15.25 2.30
CA ILE A 7 -3.38 -15.16 2.72
C ILE A 7 -2.57 -14.40 1.66
N SER A 8 -2.72 -14.73 0.38
CA SER A 8 -2.02 -14.01 -0.70
C SER A 8 -2.39 -12.53 -0.74
N GLY A 9 -3.66 -12.19 -0.56
CA GLY A 9 -4.10 -10.79 -0.48
C GLY A 9 -3.49 -10.05 0.71
N CYS A 10 -3.41 -10.69 1.89
CA CYS A 10 -2.77 -10.12 3.07
C CYS A 10 -1.24 -9.93 2.88
N ILE A 11 -0.56 -10.87 2.23
CA ILE A 11 0.86 -10.72 1.91
C ILE A 11 1.06 -9.54 0.96
N SER A 12 0.21 -9.41 -0.07
CA SER A 12 0.27 -8.27 -1.00
C SER A 12 -0.05 -6.94 -0.33
N LEU A 13 -0.90 -6.91 0.71
CA LEU A 13 -1.08 -5.72 1.54
C LEU A 13 0.21 -5.32 2.27
N ILE A 14 0.89 -6.27 2.90
CA ILE A 14 2.16 -6.00 3.62
C ILE A 14 3.21 -5.46 2.65
N ILE A 15 3.34 -6.08 1.47
CA ILE A 15 4.28 -5.63 0.43
C ILE A 15 3.89 -4.24 -0.06
N GLY A 16 2.60 -4.00 -0.33
CA GLY A 16 2.08 -2.69 -0.71
C GLY A 16 2.38 -1.61 0.32
N CYS A 17 2.17 -1.89 1.61
CA CYS A 17 2.54 -0.98 2.69
C CYS A 17 4.03 -0.64 2.64
N ILE A 18 4.91 -1.63 2.52
CA ILE A 18 6.35 -1.41 2.44
C ILE A 18 6.70 -0.52 1.24
N ILE A 19 6.13 -0.82 0.07
CA ILE A 19 6.35 -0.04 -1.15
C ILE A 19 5.89 1.42 -0.96
N LEU A 20 4.70 1.63 -0.40
CA LEU A 20 4.17 2.97 -0.13
C LEU A 20 5.12 3.77 0.77
N LEU A 21 5.57 3.18 1.88
CA LEU A 21 6.48 3.84 2.82
C LEU A 21 7.81 4.20 2.15
N LEU A 22 8.37 3.29 1.34
CA LEU A 22 9.60 3.55 0.59
C LEU A 22 9.42 4.65 -0.46
N ILE A 23 8.28 4.69 -1.14
CA ILE A 23 7.95 5.76 -2.11
C ILE A 23 7.88 7.11 -1.39
N ILE A 24 7.21 7.19 -0.24
CA ILE A 24 7.12 8.43 0.52
C ILE A 24 8.49 8.88 1.00
N ASP A 25 9.28 7.99 1.59
CA ASP A 25 10.65 8.29 2.03
C ASP A 25 11.51 8.78 0.87
N PHE A 26 11.42 8.14 -0.30
CA PHE A 26 12.12 8.55 -1.51
C PHE A 26 11.69 9.93 -2.01
N MET A 27 10.39 10.21 -2.08
CA MET A 27 9.87 11.50 -2.58
C MET A 27 10.08 12.66 -1.60
N SER A 28 10.22 12.37 -0.31
CA SER A 28 10.36 13.38 0.74
C SER A 28 11.78 13.91 0.91
N LYS A 29 12.78 13.22 0.36
CA LYS A 29 14.20 13.57 0.53
C LYS A 29 14.68 14.45 -0.62
N PRO A 30 15.24 15.65 -0.32
CA PRO A 30 15.74 16.56 -1.35
C PRO A 30 17.09 16.16 -1.96
N ASP A 31 17.84 15.25 -1.33
CA ASP A 31 19.18 14.81 -1.77
C ASP A 31 19.33 13.29 -1.70
N ASN A 32 20.43 12.75 -2.30
CA ASN A 32 20.88 11.34 -2.40
C ASN A 32 21.07 10.58 -1.06
N ALA A 33 20.32 10.93 -0.01
CA ALA A 33 20.25 10.19 1.23
C ALA A 33 19.66 8.79 0.98
N SER A 34 20.20 7.80 1.69
CA SER A 34 19.74 6.42 1.58
C SER A 34 18.25 6.32 1.90
N ILE A 35 17.52 5.59 1.05
CA ILE A 35 16.12 5.22 1.30
C ILE A 35 16.12 4.30 2.52
N ALA A 36 15.32 4.66 3.53
CA ALA A 36 15.24 3.93 4.78
C ALA A 36 13.79 3.60 5.10
N LEU A 37 13.54 2.38 5.57
CA LEU A 37 12.20 2.00 6.01
C LEU A 37 11.91 2.67 7.36
N LYS A 38 11.24 3.82 7.32
CA LYS A 38 10.84 4.59 8.50
C LYS A 38 9.32 4.76 8.54
N PRO A 39 8.58 3.78 9.07
CA PRO A 39 7.13 3.73 8.93
C PRO A 39 6.41 4.95 9.51
N ILE A 40 6.80 5.38 10.70
CA ILE A 40 6.16 6.50 11.41
C ILE A 40 6.41 7.82 10.64
N GLU A 41 7.68 8.14 10.36
CA GLU A 41 8.05 9.37 9.63
C GLU A 41 7.40 9.45 8.25
N SER A 42 7.31 8.33 7.53
CA SER A 42 6.69 8.28 6.20
C SER A 42 5.18 8.51 6.28
N MET A 43 4.49 7.89 7.26
CA MET A 43 3.05 8.10 7.44
C MET A 43 2.74 9.53 7.89
N ASP A 44 3.56 10.10 8.77
CA ASP A 44 3.43 11.51 9.18
C ASP A 44 3.60 12.44 7.98
N THR A 45 4.62 12.19 7.15
CA THR A 45 4.86 12.97 5.92
C THR A 45 3.70 12.87 4.93
N TYR A 46 3.13 11.67 4.78
CA TYR A 46 1.95 11.44 3.94
C TYR A 46 0.77 12.29 4.41
N PHE A 47 0.32 12.13 5.64
CA PHE A 47 -0.84 12.88 6.15
C PHE A 47 -0.57 14.37 6.20
N PHE A 48 0.64 14.79 6.62
CA PHE A 48 1.04 16.19 6.64
C PHE A 48 0.92 16.84 5.26
N SER A 49 1.36 16.17 4.19
CA SER A 49 1.31 16.72 2.83
C SER A 49 -0.12 17.04 2.37
N PHE A 50 -1.07 16.15 2.68
CA PHE A 50 -2.49 16.38 2.36
C PHE A 50 -3.11 17.47 3.24
N VAL A 51 -2.82 17.46 4.54
CA VAL A 51 -3.36 18.43 5.50
C VAL A 51 -2.79 19.82 5.24
N TYR A 52 -1.51 19.94 4.91
CA TYR A 52 -0.89 21.20 4.52
C TYR A 52 -1.57 21.81 3.29
N THR A 53 -1.98 20.98 2.33
CA THR A 53 -2.59 21.45 1.08
C THR A 53 -4.08 21.77 1.22
N MET A 54 -4.83 20.98 2.01
CA MET A 54 -6.30 21.02 2.04
C MET A 54 -6.90 21.23 3.44
N GLY A 55 -6.09 21.51 4.45
CA GLY A 55 -6.51 21.63 5.84
C GLY A 55 -7.16 20.34 6.36
N ASN A 56 -8.25 20.48 7.13
CA ASN A 56 -8.96 19.33 7.72
C ASN A 56 -9.54 18.36 6.68
N MET A 57 -9.85 18.82 5.46
CA MET A 57 -10.29 17.93 4.37
C MET A 57 -9.16 17.02 3.87
N GLY A 58 -7.90 17.43 4.06
CA GLY A 58 -6.72 16.63 3.74
C GLY A 58 -6.66 15.33 4.53
N TRP A 59 -7.08 15.32 5.81
CA TRP A 59 -7.18 14.09 6.60
C TRP A 59 -8.13 13.08 5.97
N ALA A 60 -9.33 13.53 5.60
CA ALA A 60 -10.34 12.66 4.99
C ALA A 60 -9.86 12.11 3.64
N LEU A 61 -9.31 12.96 2.79
CA LEU A 61 -8.81 12.54 1.47
C LEU A 61 -7.63 11.56 1.60
N ALA A 62 -6.67 11.85 2.47
CA ALA A 62 -5.55 10.96 2.75
C ALA A 62 -6.01 9.58 3.22
N SER A 63 -6.96 9.53 4.17
CA SER A 63 -7.52 8.25 4.64
C SER A 63 -8.24 7.47 3.53
N ILE A 64 -9.05 8.15 2.70
CA ILE A 64 -9.78 7.51 1.60
C ILE A 64 -8.79 6.93 0.57
N LEU A 65 -7.77 7.70 0.18
CA LEU A 65 -6.76 7.25 -0.78
C LEU A 65 -5.93 6.09 -0.22
N LEU A 66 -5.59 6.12 1.06
CA LEU A 66 -4.85 5.04 1.72
C LEU A 66 -5.67 3.73 1.76
N ILE A 67 -6.96 3.82 2.11
CA ILE A 67 -7.87 2.67 2.10
C ILE A 67 -8.04 2.12 0.68
N ALA A 68 -8.21 3.01 -0.31
CA ALA A 68 -8.32 2.61 -1.71
C ALA A 68 -7.05 1.90 -2.20
N TYR A 69 -5.87 2.43 -1.83
CA TYR A 69 -4.58 1.82 -2.14
C TYR A 69 -4.45 0.41 -1.55
N PHE A 70 -4.79 0.23 -0.26
CA PHE A 70 -4.80 -1.09 0.36
C PHE A 70 -5.81 -2.04 -0.31
N GLY A 71 -7.00 -1.56 -0.64
CA GLY A 71 -7.99 -2.33 -1.40
C GLY A 71 -7.43 -2.82 -2.74
N LEU A 72 -6.71 -1.96 -3.47
CA LEU A 72 -6.05 -2.33 -4.73
C LEU A 72 -4.93 -3.35 -4.53
N CYS A 73 -4.06 -3.18 -3.52
CA CYS A 73 -3.00 -4.13 -3.22
C CYS A 73 -3.56 -5.52 -2.87
N TYR A 74 -4.61 -5.57 -2.05
CA TYR A 74 -5.28 -6.82 -1.70
C TYR A 74 -5.93 -7.47 -2.94
N ALA A 75 -6.68 -6.70 -3.72
CA ALA A 75 -7.35 -7.18 -4.93
C ALA A 75 -6.34 -7.72 -5.93
N PHE A 76 -5.26 -6.98 -6.18
CA PHE A 76 -4.17 -7.36 -7.07
C PHE A 76 -3.49 -8.66 -6.61
N GLY A 77 -3.16 -8.79 -5.32
CA GLY A 77 -2.58 -10.00 -4.75
C GLY A 77 -3.49 -11.22 -4.91
N SER A 78 -4.77 -11.04 -4.60
CA SER A 78 -5.76 -12.10 -4.72
C SER A 78 -6.03 -12.52 -6.17
N TRP A 79 -5.92 -11.58 -7.11
CA TRP A 79 -6.08 -11.81 -8.55
C TRP A 79 -4.85 -12.53 -9.13
N LEU A 80 -3.65 -12.07 -8.76
CA LEU A 80 -2.39 -12.68 -9.18
C LEU A 80 -2.30 -14.14 -8.72
N TYR A 81 -2.71 -14.43 -7.48
CA TYR A 81 -2.81 -15.81 -6.98
C TYR A 81 -3.69 -16.68 -7.88
N GLY A 82 -4.85 -16.18 -8.30
CA GLY A 82 -5.76 -16.89 -9.20
C GLY A 82 -5.21 -17.11 -10.62
N LYS A 83 -4.28 -16.26 -11.07
CA LYS A 83 -3.60 -16.42 -12.36
C LYS A 83 -2.39 -17.34 -12.31
N ILE A 84 -1.61 -17.28 -11.23
CA ILE A 84 -0.37 -18.08 -11.07
C ILE A 84 -0.71 -19.53 -10.70
N VAL A 85 -1.66 -19.74 -9.79
CA VAL A 85 -2.05 -21.10 -9.38
C VAL A 85 -2.97 -21.76 -10.40
N GLY A 86 -3.54 -20.98 -11.32
CA GLY A 86 -4.50 -21.45 -12.32
C GLY A 86 -5.80 -21.99 -11.70
N PRO A 87 -6.86 -22.21 -12.50
CA PRO A 87 -7.83 -23.22 -12.12
C PRO A 87 -7.08 -24.55 -12.10
N ILE A 88 -6.88 -25.14 -10.92
CA ILE A 88 -6.68 -26.59 -10.87
C ILE A 88 -7.98 -27.12 -11.47
N GLU A 89 -7.90 -27.73 -12.65
CA GLU A 89 -9.03 -28.39 -13.29
C GLU A 89 -9.77 -29.20 -12.22
N GLU A 90 -11.04 -28.87 -12.01
CA GLU A 90 -11.94 -29.73 -11.25
C GLU A 90 -12.09 -31.01 -12.08
N ASP A 91 -11.29 -32.03 -11.75
CA ASP A 91 -11.57 -33.42 -12.13
C ASP A 91 -12.88 -33.89 -11.47
#